data_AF-A0AAJ6JLS0-F1
#
_entry.id   AF-A0AAJ6JLS0-F1
#
_cell.length_a   1.000
_cell.length_b   1.000
_cell.length_c   1.000
_cell.angle_alpha   90.00
_cell.angle_beta   90.00
_cell.angle_gamma   90.00
#
_symmetry.space_group_name_H-M   'P 1'
#
loop_
_entity.id
_entity.type
_entity.pdbx_description
1 polymer ?
#
loop_
_entity_poly.entity_id
_entity_poly.type
_entity_poly.pdbx_seq_one_letter_code
_entity_poly.pdbx_strand_id
1 'polypeptide(L)'
;MLIEPEHIALCMLSSGLAQEPMVTTSDVSKHLDYRRVAPEGLFRRPRLYFVGEAPGAEESAQGKPFVGPAGRALREMLEEAGIDPKQVRLANAIPFRPIAYSKDRKPRNRSPTVEEVACYGAAVLADIRRSKPGMIIALGSTAARLFGESQSIQAARKARLQFESCRLRVTFHPAYSRRFGGRKGRIWRQAVADLRRAWEDSADLNHA
;
A
#
# COMPACT_ATOMS: atom_id res chain seq x y z
N MET A 1 20.27 22.65 -6.50
CA MET A 1 19.39 23.10 -7.60
C MET A 1 18.00 22.61 -7.25
N LEU A 2 17.17 23.53 -6.75
CA LEU A 2 15.82 23.26 -6.29
C LEU A 2 14.97 22.91 -7.52
N ILE A 3 14.23 21.80 -7.45
CA ILE A 3 13.31 21.40 -8.52
C ILE A 3 11.93 21.88 -8.10
N GLU A 4 11.41 22.86 -8.83
CA GLU A 4 10.06 23.43 -8.68
C GLU A 4 8.97 22.34 -8.92
N PRO A 5 7.82 22.40 -8.24
CA PRO A 5 6.86 21.29 -8.17
C PRO A 5 5.81 21.35 -9.28
N GLU A 6 6.24 21.56 -10.51
CA GLU A 6 5.36 21.62 -11.68
C GLU A 6 5.68 20.42 -12.58
N HIS A 7 4.65 19.61 -12.87
CA HIS A 7 4.64 18.47 -13.80
C HIS A 7 4.89 17.08 -13.19
N ILE A 8 3.89 16.52 -12.51
CA ILE A 8 3.50 15.11 -12.72
C ILE A 8 1.96 15.01 -12.68
N ALA A 9 1.31 15.19 -13.83
CA ALA A 9 -0.09 14.83 -14.03
C ALA A 9 -0.27 14.26 -15.43
N LEU A 10 -0.37 12.93 -15.53
CA LEU A 10 -0.94 12.28 -16.71
C LEU A 10 -1.74 11.04 -16.27
N CYS A 11 -3.05 11.23 -16.18
CA CYS A 11 -4.03 10.15 -16.13
C CYS A 11 -4.84 10.24 -17.43
N MET A 12 -4.85 9.15 -18.20
CA MET A 12 -5.70 8.92 -19.38
C MET A 12 -6.74 7.85 -18.96
N LEU A 13 -8.01 7.78 -19.41
CA LEU A 13 -8.58 8.02 -20.74
C LEU A 13 -10.10 8.35 -20.68
N SER A 14 -10.51 9.11 -21.71
CA SER A 14 -11.80 9.21 -22.40
C SER A 14 -13.03 8.43 -21.89
N SER A 15 -14.04 9.19 -21.48
CA SER A 15 -15.40 9.10 -22.05
C SER A 15 -16.05 10.47 -21.85
N GLY A 16 -16.67 10.99 -22.90
CA GLY A 16 -17.28 12.32 -22.88
C GLY A 16 -18.36 12.41 -21.82
N LEU A 17 -18.20 13.35 -20.90
CA LEU A 17 -19.22 14.18 -20.23
C LEU A 17 -18.52 14.95 -19.09
N ALA A 18 -18.60 16.28 -19.15
CA ALA A 18 -18.16 17.28 -18.17
C ALA A 18 -16.70 17.21 -17.67
N GLN A 19 -15.91 18.22 -18.04
CA GLN A 19 -14.62 18.51 -17.42
C GLN A 19 -14.85 18.91 -15.95
N GLU A 20 -14.69 17.97 -15.02
CA GLU A 20 -14.60 18.31 -13.60
C GLU A 20 -13.28 19.04 -13.31
N PRO A 21 -13.28 20.06 -12.42
CA PRO A 21 -12.10 20.88 -12.18
C PRO A 21 -10.95 20.03 -11.62
N MET A 22 -9.78 20.20 -12.24
CA MET A 22 -8.52 19.59 -11.86
C MET A 22 -8.17 20.03 -10.43
N VAL A 23 -8.28 19.11 -9.46
CA VAL A 23 -7.90 19.39 -8.06
C VAL A 23 -6.42 19.73 -8.03
N THR A 24 -6.10 20.99 -7.74
CA THR A 24 -4.72 21.45 -7.59
C THR A 24 -4.14 20.86 -6.30
N THR A 25 -2.88 20.43 -6.33
CA THR A 25 -2.19 19.80 -5.19
C THR A 25 -2.15 20.69 -3.93
N SER A 26 -2.35 21.99 -4.08
CA SER A 26 -2.35 22.99 -3.00
C SER A 26 -3.52 22.86 -2.03
N ASP A 27 -4.65 22.26 -2.44
CA ASP A 27 -5.85 22.19 -1.59
C ASP A 27 -6.02 20.84 -0.88
N VAL A 28 -5.25 19.81 -1.27
CA VAL A 28 -5.56 18.42 -0.89
C VAL A 28 -5.20 18.09 0.56
N SER A 29 -4.23 18.76 1.21
CA SER A 29 -3.99 18.56 2.65
C SER A 29 -2.91 19.48 3.24
N LYS A 30 -3.26 20.32 4.22
CA LYS A 30 -2.29 21.12 5.00
C LYS A 30 -1.45 20.28 5.99
N HIS A 31 -1.67 18.97 6.07
CA HIS A 31 -1.10 18.11 7.12
C HIS A 31 -0.50 16.80 6.57
N LEU A 32 0.28 16.93 5.49
CA LEU A 32 1.16 15.87 5.00
C LEU A 32 2.63 16.20 5.31
N ASP A 33 3.39 15.17 5.64
CA ASP A 33 4.85 15.21 5.55
C ASP A 33 5.26 14.88 4.11
N TYR A 34 5.73 15.89 3.38
CA TYR A 34 6.06 15.77 1.95
C TYR A 34 7.39 15.07 1.67
N ARG A 35 8.06 14.51 2.69
CA ARG A 35 9.17 13.59 2.47
C ARG A 35 8.65 12.30 1.84
N ARG A 36 8.88 12.18 0.53
CA ARG A 36 8.42 11.08 -0.30
C ARG A 36 9.06 9.77 0.13
N VAL A 37 8.24 8.75 0.31
CA VAL A 37 8.68 7.35 0.50
C VAL A 37 8.43 6.59 -0.79
N ALA A 38 9.51 6.14 -1.43
CA ALA A 38 9.44 5.43 -2.70
C ALA A 38 9.18 3.92 -2.47
N PRO A 39 8.63 3.20 -3.45
CA PRO A 39 8.59 1.74 -3.40
C PRO A 39 9.99 1.12 -3.30
N GLU A 40 10.14 0.05 -2.54
CA GLU A 40 11.43 -0.65 -2.31
C GLU A 40 11.29 -2.17 -2.59
N GLY A 41 12.40 -2.85 -2.89
CA GLY A 41 12.42 -4.28 -3.25
C GLY A 41 12.53 -4.52 -4.76
N LEU A 42 12.31 -5.78 -5.18
CA LEU A 42 12.54 -6.24 -6.55
C LEU A 42 11.67 -5.48 -7.55
N PHE A 43 12.29 -4.69 -8.43
CA PHE A 43 11.56 -3.84 -9.36
C PHE A 43 10.88 -4.60 -10.49
N ARG A 44 11.58 -5.53 -11.16
CA ARG A 44 11.03 -6.25 -12.31
C ARG A 44 10.49 -7.60 -11.89
N ARG A 45 9.21 -7.83 -12.19
CA ARG A 45 8.47 -9.07 -11.95
C ARG A 45 8.65 -9.58 -10.52
N PRO A 46 8.41 -8.76 -9.48
CA PRO A 46 8.37 -9.29 -8.13
C PRO A 46 7.24 -10.32 -8.03
N ARG A 47 7.48 -11.42 -7.33
CA ARG A 47 6.47 -12.46 -7.14
C ARG A 47 5.26 -11.90 -6.39
N LEU A 48 5.50 -11.10 -5.36
CA LEU A 48 4.47 -10.39 -4.59
C LEU A 48 4.75 -8.89 -4.53
N TYR A 49 3.72 -8.07 -4.71
CA TYR A 49 3.76 -6.62 -4.51
C TYR A 49 2.83 -6.24 -3.35
N PHE A 50 3.39 -5.72 -2.26
CA PHE A 50 2.64 -5.30 -1.08
C PHE A 50 2.33 -3.81 -1.13
N VAL A 51 1.08 -3.46 -0.83
CA VAL A 51 0.61 -2.08 -0.72
C VAL A 51 0.02 -1.85 0.66
N GLY A 52 0.70 -1.01 1.45
CA GLY A 52 0.22 -0.47 2.72
C GLY A 52 -0.66 0.76 2.54
N GLU A 53 -1.04 1.36 3.66
CA GLU A 53 -1.88 2.56 3.69
C GLU A 53 -1.09 3.83 3.36
N ALA A 54 -0.14 4.19 4.22
CA ALA A 54 0.68 5.38 4.10
C ALA A 54 1.95 5.23 4.97
N PRO A 55 3.03 5.96 4.66
CA PRO A 55 4.21 6.03 5.51
C PRO A 55 3.91 6.47 6.94
N GLY A 56 4.64 5.90 7.90
CA GLY A 56 4.72 6.41 9.27
C GLY A 56 5.91 7.36 9.46
N ALA A 57 6.20 7.69 10.73
CA ALA A 57 7.26 8.62 11.09
C ALA A 57 8.65 8.11 10.68
N GLU A 58 8.95 6.84 10.97
CA GLU A 58 10.23 6.22 10.64
C GLU A 58 10.39 6.07 9.13
N GLU A 59 9.33 5.68 8.42
CA GLU A 59 9.34 5.57 6.96
C GLU A 59 9.61 6.93 6.29
N SER A 60 8.90 7.97 6.71
CA SER A 60 9.07 9.33 6.17
C SER A 60 10.46 9.91 6.47
N ALA A 61 11.03 9.62 7.64
CA ALA A 61 12.39 10.04 7.99
C ALA A 61 13.47 9.32 7.17
N GLN A 62 13.26 8.05 6.83
CA GLN A 62 14.24 7.24 6.10
C GLN A 62 14.01 7.21 4.59
N GLY A 63 12.86 7.67 4.10
CA GLY A 63 12.46 7.55 2.70
C GLY A 63 12.14 6.12 2.25
N LYS A 64 11.97 5.19 3.21
CA LYS A 64 11.83 3.74 2.96
C LYS A 64 10.53 3.18 3.52
N PRO A 65 9.77 2.36 2.78
CA PRO A 65 8.50 1.82 3.24
C PRO A 65 8.74 0.68 4.23
N PHE A 66 7.85 0.53 5.21
CA PHE A 66 7.88 -0.58 6.18
C PHE A 66 9.22 -0.73 6.94
N VAL A 67 9.87 0.37 7.34
CA VAL A 67 11.01 0.32 8.27
C VAL A 67 10.56 0.36 9.74
N GLY A 68 9.36 0.89 10.00
CA GLY A 68 8.83 1.09 11.34
C GLY A 68 8.26 -0.16 12.01
N PRO A 69 7.51 0.00 13.12
CA PRO A 69 6.93 -1.09 13.89
C PRO A 69 5.95 -1.97 13.08
N ALA A 70 5.27 -1.40 12.10
CA ALA A 70 4.39 -2.18 11.20
C ALA A 70 5.21 -3.02 10.21
N GLY A 71 6.33 -2.48 9.73
CA GLY A 71 7.22 -3.19 8.83
C GLY A 71 8.04 -4.29 9.49
N ARG A 72 8.42 -4.12 10.76
CA ARG A 72 8.96 -5.23 11.58
C ARG A 72 7.98 -6.39 11.68
N ALA A 73 6.72 -6.09 11.99
CA ALA A 73 5.66 -7.10 12.01
C ALA A 73 5.45 -7.74 10.63
N LEU A 74 5.49 -6.97 9.54
CA LEU A 74 5.41 -7.53 8.19
C LEU A 74 6.56 -8.50 7.92
N ARG A 75 7.81 -8.14 8.25
CA ARG A 75 8.97 -9.04 8.07
C ARG A 75 8.82 -10.35 8.84
N GLU A 76 8.39 -10.30 10.09
CA GLU A 76 8.10 -11.49 10.89
C GLU A 76 6.99 -12.35 10.25
N MET A 77 5.94 -11.74 9.68
CA MET A 77 4.89 -12.47 8.95
C MET A 77 5.42 -13.11 7.67
N LEU A 78 6.31 -12.45 6.93
CA LEU A 78 6.94 -12.99 5.72
C LEU A 78 7.81 -14.20 6.06
N GLU A 79 8.61 -14.10 7.12
CA GLU A 79 9.43 -15.20 7.64
C GLU A 79 8.56 -16.40 8.02
N GLU A 80 7.50 -16.19 8.82
CA GLU A 80 6.58 -17.26 9.22
C GLU A 80 5.82 -17.87 8.02
N ALA A 81 5.52 -17.07 7.01
CA ALA A 81 4.89 -17.53 5.77
C ALA A 81 5.85 -18.27 4.83
N GLY A 82 7.17 -18.22 5.06
CA GLY A 82 8.18 -18.81 4.18
C GLY A 82 8.40 -18.01 2.88
N ILE A 83 8.19 -16.69 2.93
CA ILE A 83 8.33 -15.80 1.77
C ILE A 83 9.73 -15.20 1.75
N ASP A 84 10.43 -15.34 0.62
CA ASP A 84 11.72 -14.69 0.40
C ASP A 84 11.53 -13.16 0.21
N PRO A 85 12.04 -12.31 1.11
CA PRO A 85 11.93 -10.86 0.97
C PRO A 85 12.65 -10.29 -0.25
N LYS A 86 13.54 -11.06 -0.91
CA LYS A 86 14.17 -10.62 -2.18
C LYS A 86 13.24 -10.70 -3.39
N GLN A 87 12.13 -11.43 -3.27
CA GLN A 87 11.16 -11.63 -4.35
C GLN A 87 9.97 -10.68 -4.25
N VAL A 88 10.00 -9.73 -3.31
CA VAL A 88 8.87 -8.84 -3.03
C VAL A 88 9.19 -7.39 -3.38
N ARG A 89 8.12 -6.62 -3.60
CA ARG A 89 8.15 -5.17 -3.71
C ARG A 89 7.17 -4.56 -2.72
N LEU A 90 7.56 -3.50 -2.04
CA LEU A 90 6.81 -2.87 -0.96
C LEU A 90 6.53 -1.41 -1.31
N ALA A 91 5.28 -0.98 -1.18
CA ALA A 91 4.87 0.42 -1.31
C ALA A 91 3.69 0.75 -0.40
N ASN A 92 3.25 2.01 -0.40
CA ASN A 92 2.02 2.45 0.24
C ASN A 92 1.07 3.06 -0.79
N ALA A 93 -0.22 3.10 -0.47
CA ALA A 93 -1.24 3.68 -1.33
C ALA A 93 -0.95 5.15 -1.65
N ILE A 94 -0.44 5.90 -0.67
CA ILE A 94 0.14 7.24 -0.90
C ILE A 94 1.61 7.28 -0.46
N PRO A 95 2.46 8.14 -1.06
CA PRO A 95 3.89 8.17 -0.76
C PRO A 95 4.28 9.15 0.36
N PHE A 96 3.30 9.82 0.97
CA PHE A 96 3.50 10.86 1.99
C PHE A 96 2.85 10.45 3.31
N ARG A 97 3.42 10.86 4.43
CA ARG A 97 2.88 10.54 5.76
C ARG A 97 1.77 11.53 6.14
N PRO A 98 0.54 11.06 6.40
CA PRO A 98 -0.52 11.89 6.96
C PRO A 98 -0.30 12.16 8.44
N ILE A 99 -0.36 13.43 8.82
CA ILE A 99 -0.16 13.90 10.20
C ILE A 99 -1.49 14.42 10.76
N ALA A 100 -1.79 14.04 11.99
CA ALA A 100 -2.73 14.74 12.86
C ALA A 100 -1.98 15.19 14.13
N TYR A 101 -2.55 16.15 14.86
CA TYR A 101 -1.94 16.68 16.08
C TYR A 101 -2.76 16.28 17.31
N SER A 102 -2.09 15.81 18.38
CA SER A 102 -2.72 15.60 19.69
C SER A 102 -3.12 16.93 20.34
N LYS A 103 -3.83 16.86 21.47
CA LYS A 103 -4.13 18.05 22.29
C LYS A 103 -2.85 18.82 22.65
N ASP A 104 -1.77 18.10 22.94
CA ASP A 104 -0.44 18.65 23.25
C ASP A 104 0.39 19.01 22.01
N ARG A 105 -0.24 19.17 20.84
CA ARG A 105 0.40 19.49 19.55
C ARG A 105 1.50 18.51 19.10
N LYS A 106 1.49 17.26 19.58
CA LYS A 106 2.43 16.24 19.10
C LYS A 106 1.92 15.60 17.80
N PRO A 107 2.77 15.45 16.77
CA PRO A 107 2.39 14.84 15.51
C PRO A 107 2.17 13.33 15.68
N ARG A 108 1.03 12.83 15.21
CA ARG A 108 0.67 11.41 15.15
C ARG A 108 0.31 11.01 13.74
N ASN A 109 0.55 9.74 13.41
CA ASN A 109 0.08 9.17 12.16
C ASN A 109 -1.46 9.16 12.17
N ARG A 110 -2.07 9.53 11.05
CA ARG A 110 -3.49 9.29 10.76
C ARG A 110 -3.60 8.49 9.46
N SER A 111 -4.80 7.98 9.19
CA SER A 111 -5.10 7.44 7.87
C SER A 111 -5.21 8.55 6.84
N PRO A 112 -4.82 8.28 5.58
CA PRO A 112 -5.06 9.21 4.50
C PRO A 112 -6.56 9.33 4.25
N THR A 113 -6.98 10.51 3.80
CA THR A 113 -8.37 10.72 3.37
C THR A 113 -8.62 10.10 1.99
N VAL A 114 -9.88 10.04 1.57
CA VAL A 114 -10.23 9.54 0.24
C VAL A 114 -9.62 10.43 -0.84
N GLU A 115 -9.63 11.75 -0.62
CA GLU A 115 -9.08 12.76 -1.52
C GLU A 115 -7.55 12.63 -1.64
N GLU A 116 -6.85 12.38 -0.53
CA GLU A 116 -5.42 12.11 -0.55
C GLU A 116 -5.07 10.83 -1.31
N VAL A 117 -5.86 9.77 -1.13
CA VAL A 117 -5.69 8.53 -1.90
C VAL A 117 -5.98 8.76 -3.39
N ALA A 118 -7.03 9.51 -3.73
CA ALA A 118 -7.36 9.84 -5.11
C ALA A 118 -6.25 10.67 -5.79
N CYS A 119 -5.67 11.63 -5.07
CA CYS A 119 -4.61 12.49 -5.59
C CYS A 119 -3.29 11.74 -5.80
N TYR A 120 -2.87 10.91 -4.83
CA TYR A 120 -1.53 10.33 -4.84
C TYR A 120 -1.47 8.84 -5.23
N GLY A 121 -2.62 8.15 -5.25
CA GLY A 121 -2.72 6.71 -5.54
C GLY A 121 -2.24 6.31 -6.93
N ALA A 122 -2.37 7.20 -7.92
CA ALA A 122 -1.93 6.95 -9.29
C ALA A 122 -0.44 6.56 -9.38
N ALA A 123 0.41 7.07 -8.47
CA ALA A 123 1.83 6.79 -8.45
C ALA A 123 2.16 5.31 -8.17
N VAL A 124 1.49 4.69 -7.19
CA VAL A 124 1.71 3.27 -6.87
C VAL A 124 1.09 2.37 -7.93
N LEU A 125 -0.06 2.74 -8.49
CA LEU A 125 -0.69 2.00 -9.58
C LEU A 125 0.21 1.98 -10.83
N ALA A 126 0.84 3.12 -11.17
CA ALA A 126 1.82 3.18 -12.25
C ALA A 126 3.06 2.30 -11.98
N ASP A 127 3.53 2.24 -10.74
CA ASP A 127 4.65 1.38 -10.36
C ASP A 127 4.30 -0.12 -10.45
N ILE A 128 3.08 -0.51 -10.07
CA ILE A 128 2.54 -1.87 -10.24
C ILE A 128 2.52 -2.25 -11.74
N ARG A 129 1.96 -1.38 -12.59
CA ARG A 129 1.89 -1.64 -14.05
C ARG A 129 3.28 -1.81 -14.68
N ARG A 130 4.28 -1.04 -14.23
CA ARG A 130 5.67 -1.15 -14.72
C ARG A 130 6.41 -2.37 -14.18
N SER A 131 6.22 -2.69 -12.90
CA SER A 131 6.90 -3.81 -12.25
C SER A 131 6.33 -5.16 -12.68
N LYS A 132 5.05 -5.24 -13.07
CA LYS A 132 4.36 -6.46 -13.52
C LYS A 132 4.46 -7.59 -12.48
N PRO A 133 3.93 -7.40 -11.26
CA PRO A 133 4.02 -8.41 -10.22
C PRO A 133 3.19 -9.66 -10.54
N GLY A 134 3.56 -10.79 -9.95
CA GLY A 134 2.75 -12.00 -10.01
C GLY A 134 1.42 -11.85 -9.26
N MET A 135 1.45 -11.23 -8.08
CA MET A 135 0.25 -10.94 -7.29
C MET A 135 0.42 -9.65 -6.48
N ILE A 136 -0.68 -8.92 -6.32
CA ILE A 136 -0.76 -7.74 -5.45
C ILE A 136 -1.35 -8.14 -4.10
N ILE A 137 -0.77 -7.64 -3.01
CA ILE A 137 -1.20 -7.83 -1.63
C ILE A 137 -1.57 -6.48 -1.02
N ALA A 138 -2.88 -6.25 -0.87
CA ALA A 138 -3.40 -5.06 -0.20
C ALA A 138 -3.45 -5.28 1.32
N LEU A 139 -2.71 -4.47 2.07
CA LEU A 139 -2.61 -4.54 3.52
C LEU A 139 -3.60 -3.55 4.16
N GLY A 140 -4.76 -4.04 4.58
CA GLY A 140 -5.80 -3.24 5.22
C GLY A 140 -6.77 -2.58 4.25
N SER A 141 -7.73 -1.84 4.81
CA SER A 141 -8.90 -1.34 4.07
C SER A 141 -8.57 -0.19 3.13
N THR A 142 -7.64 0.68 3.49
CA THR A 142 -7.22 1.78 2.62
C THR A 142 -6.58 1.26 1.34
N ALA A 143 -5.66 0.28 1.46
CA ALA A 143 -5.06 -0.36 0.29
C ALA A 143 -6.11 -1.15 -0.52
N ALA A 144 -7.06 -1.84 0.13
CA ALA A 144 -8.12 -2.56 -0.57
C ALA A 144 -8.99 -1.61 -1.42
N ARG A 145 -9.38 -0.46 -0.86
CA ARG A 145 -10.19 0.56 -1.56
C ARG A 145 -9.48 1.18 -2.74
N LEU A 146 -8.16 1.35 -2.70
CA LEU A 146 -7.37 1.79 -3.85
C LEU A 146 -7.57 0.88 -5.07
N PHE A 147 -7.84 -0.41 -4.84
CA PHE A 147 -8.11 -1.40 -5.88
C PHE A 147 -9.62 -1.65 -6.11
N GLY A 148 -10.49 -0.77 -5.63
CA GLY A 148 -11.95 -0.88 -5.82
C GLY A 148 -12.66 -1.85 -4.87
N GLU A 149 -11.97 -2.42 -3.88
CA GLU A 149 -12.58 -3.32 -2.90
C GLU A 149 -13.09 -2.54 -1.67
N SER A 150 -14.41 -2.53 -1.47
CA SER A 150 -15.10 -1.78 -0.42
C SER A 150 -15.70 -2.64 0.69
N GLN A 151 -15.70 -3.97 0.54
CA GLN A 151 -16.20 -4.90 1.53
C GLN A 151 -15.34 -4.92 2.81
N SER A 152 -15.89 -5.52 3.87
CA SER A 152 -15.12 -5.77 5.09
C SER A 152 -13.87 -6.61 4.80
N ILE A 153 -12.78 -6.37 5.55
CA ILE A 153 -11.54 -7.15 5.40
C ILE A 153 -11.80 -8.65 5.57
N GLN A 154 -12.72 -9.04 6.45
CA GLN A 154 -13.10 -10.43 6.65
C GLN A 154 -13.71 -11.09 5.40
N ALA A 155 -14.48 -10.34 4.62
CA ALA A 155 -15.06 -10.79 3.35
C ALA A 155 -14.02 -10.76 2.23
N ALA A 156 -13.36 -9.61 2.02
CA ALA A 156 -12.37 -9.38 0.96
C ALA A 156 -11.23 -10.40 0.98
N ARG A 157 -10.76 -10.82 2.17
CA ARG A 157 -9.72 -11.86 2.33
C ARG A 157 -10.06 -13.21 1.71
N LYS A 158 -11.36 -13.54 1.61
CA LYS A 158 -11.87 -14.81 1.08
C LYS A 158 -12.25 -14.71 -0.40
N ALA A 159 -12.34 -13.49 -0.94
CA ALA A 159 -12.74 -13.25 -2.32
C ALA A 159 -11.59 -13.57 -3.28
N ARG A 160 -11.96 -13.89 -4.53
CA ARG A 160 -11.04 -13.94 -5.66
C ARG A 160 -11.08 -12.58 -6.34
N LEU A 161 -10.09 -11.75 -6.05
CA LEU A 161 -10.02 -10.38 -6.53
C LEU A 161 -8.93 -10.25 -7.60
N GLN A 162 -9.07 -9.24 -8.45
CA GLN A 162 -8.07 -8.84 -9.41
C GLN A 162 -8.06 -7.32 -9.55
N PHE A 163 -6.88 -6.78 -9.82
CA PHE A 163 -6.71 -5.41 -10.29
C PHE A 163 -6.17 -5.48 -11.71
N GLU A 164 -6.95 -5.00 -12.68
CA GLU A 164 -6.68 -5.24 -14.11
C GLU A 164 -6.51 -6.75 -14.34
N SER A 165 -5.40 -7.17 -14.95
CA SER A 165 -5.08 -8.59 -15.17
C SER A 165 -4.27 -9.22 -14.03
N CYS A 166 -3.93 -8.48 -12.98
CA CYS A 166 -3.11 -8.97 -11.87
C CYS A 166 -3.99 -9.47 -10.73
N ARG A 167 -3.72 -10.68 -10.23
CA ARG A 167 -4.42 -11.24 -9.07
C ARG A 167 -4.20 -10.34 -7.84
N LEU A 168 -5.26 -10.13 -7.08
CA LEU A 168 -5.25 -9.31 -5.87
C LEU A 168 -5.67 -10.16 -4.67
N ARG A 169 -4.92 -10.05 -3.58
CA ARG A 169 -5.31 -10.56 -2.27
C ARG A 169 -5.31 -9.45 -1.24
N VAL A 170 -6.40 -9.36 -0.47
CA VAL A 170 -6.51 -8.46 0.67
C VAL A 170 -6.15 -9.21 1.94
N THR A 171 -5.45 -8.57 2.88
CA THR A 171 -5.28 -9.07 4.25
C THR A 171 -5.23 -7.94 5.27
N PHE A 172 -5.06 -8.27 6.55
CA PHE A 172 -4.97 -7.29 7.62
C PHE A 172 -3.70 -6.44 7.53
N HIS A 173 -3.81 -5.17 7.91
CA HIS A 173 -2.63 -4.32 8.02
C HIS A 173 -1.74 -4.80 9.20
N PRO A 174 -0.40 -4.89 9.05
CA PRO A 174 0.49 -5.40 10.10
C PRO A 174 0.37 -4.65 11.43
N ALA A 175 0.17 -3.32 11.39
CA ALA A 175 -0.08 -2.51 12.58
C ALA A 175 -1.35 -2.94 13.34
N TYR A 176 -2.39 -3.38 12.64
CA TYR A 176 -3.64 -3.88 13.24
C TYR A 176 -3.39 -5.22 13.93
N SER A 177 -2.77 -6.19 13.22
CA SER A 177 -2.41 -7.49 13.80
C SER A 177 -1.54 -7.35 15.05
N ARG A 178 -0.61 -6.38 15.06
CA ARG A 178 0.26 -6.12 16.21
C ARG A 178 -0.50 -5.58 17.43
N ARG A 179 -1.49 -4.70 17.20
CA ARG A 179 -2.33 -4.13 18.28
C ARG A 179 -3.32 -5.14 18.84
N PHE A 180 -3.81 -6.07 18.02
CA PHE A 180 -4.86 -7.00 18.40
C PHE A 180 -4.35 -8.45 18.46
N GLY A 181 -3.67 -8.76 19.58
CA GLY A 181 -3.21 -10.10 19.92
C GLY A 181 -1.78 -10.45 19.47
N GLY A 182 -1.14 -9.59 18.66
CA GLY A 182 0.25 -9.78 18.24
C GLY A 182 0.47 -11.13 17.56
N ARG A 183 1.70 -11.66 17.67
CA ARG A 183 2.13 -12.90 17.01
C ARG A 183 1.34 -14.16 17.43
N LYS A 184 0.78 -14.17 18.64
CA LYS A 184 -0.11 -15.25 19.14
C LYS A 184 -1.59 -15.02 18.80
N GLY A 185 -1.93 -13.88 18.20
CA GLY A 185 -3.29 -13.47 17.91
C GLY A 185 -3.89 -14.20 16.71
N ARG A 186 -5.22 -14.36 16.71
CA ARG A 186 -5.97 -14.93 15.59
C ARG A 186 -5.75 -14.15 14.30
N ILE A 187 -5.69 -12.81 14.39
CA ILE A 187 -5.52 -11.91 13.25
C ILE A 187 -4.15 -12.11 12.59
N TRP A 188 -3.09 -12.30 13.40
CA TRP A 188 -1.75 -12.60 12.91
C TRP A 188 -1.70 -13.91 12.13
N ARG A 189 -2.17 -15.01 12.74
CA ARG A 189 -2.22 -16.33 12.08
C ARG A 189 -3.00 -16.27 10.77
N GLN A 190 -4.09 -15.52 10.76
CA GLN A 190 -4.90 -15.30 9.59
C GLN A 190 -4.16 -14.52 8.49
N ALA A 191 -3.42 -13.48 8.85
CA ALA A 191 -2.58 -12.74 7.90
C ALA A 191 -1.48 -13.63 7.32
N VAL A 192 -0.73 -14.36 8.16
CA VAL A 192 0.31 -15.30 7.73
C VAL A 192 -0.26 -16.36 6.78
N ALA A 193 -1.44 -16.92 7.08
CA ALA A 193 -2.10 -17.88 6.18
C ALA A 193 -2.50 -17.26 4.83
N ASP A 194 -2.93 -15.99 4.80
CA ASP A 194 -3.22 -15.30 3.55
C ASP A 194 -1.94 -15.08 2.72
N LEU A 195 -0.83 -14.74 3.37
CA LEU A 195 0.47 -14.53 2.72
C LEU A 195 1.02 -15.83 2.16
N ARG A 196 0.95 -16.93 2.91
CA ARG A 196 1.37 -18.25 2.43
C ARG A 196 0.58 -18.68 1.19
N ARG A 197 -0.74 -18.51 1.21
CA ARG A 197 -1.58 -18.77 0.03
C ARG A 197 -1.22 -17.89 -1.16
N ALA A 198 -0.98 -16.60 -0.95
CA ALA A 198 -0.54 -15.71 -2.01
C ALA A 198 0.79 -16.17 -2.63
N TRP A 199 1.71 -16.63 -1.79
CA TRP A 199 2.98 -17.16 -2.24
C TRP A 199 2.77 -18.41 -3.11
N GLU A 200 1.99 -19.38 -2.65
CA GLU A 200 1.63 -20.58 -3.43
C GLU A 200 0.96 -20.20 -4.76
N ASP A 201 -0.09 -19.38 -4.71
CA ASP A 201 -0.86 -18.91 -5.86
C ASP A 201 -0.03 -18.13 -6.90
N SER A 202 1.09 -17.53 -6.50
CA SER A 202 1.96 -16.74 -7.39
C SER A 202 3.04 -17.57 -8.09
N ALA A 203 3.24 -18.84 -7.69
CA ALA A 203 4.19 -19.74 -8.35
C ALA A 203 3.78 -20.07 -9.80
N ASP A 204 2.48 -20.09 -10.07
CA ASP A 204 1.89 -20.56 -11.33
C ASP A 204 2.11 -19.62 -12.52
N LEU A 205 2.63 -18.40 -12.27
CA LEU A 205 2.80 -17.36 -13.30
C LEU A 205 4.17 -17.36 -13.98
N ASN A 206 5.10 -18.22 -13.56
CA ASN A 206 6.41 -18.37 -14.22
C ASN A 206 6.39 -19.31 -15.43
N HIS A 207 5.24 -19.88 -15.79
CA HIS A 207 5.08 -20.85 -16.87
C HIS A 207 4.09 -20.44 -17.99
N ALA A 208 3.70 -19.17 -18.07
CA ALA A 208 2.80 -18.66 -19.11
C ALA A 208 3.43 -17.50 -19.90
#